data_AF-A0A1B6HZU3-F1
#
_entry.id   AF-A0A1B6HZU3-F1
#
_cell.length_a   1.000
_cell.length_b   1.000
_cell.length_c   1.000
_cell.angle_alpha   90.00
_cell.angle_beta   90.00
_cell.angle_gamma   90.00
#
_symmetry.space_group_name_H-M   'P 1'
#
loop_
_entity.id
_entity.type
_entity.pdbx_description
1 polymer ?
#
loop_
_entity_poly.entity_id
_entity_poly.type
_entity_poly.pdbx_seq_one_letter_code
_entity_poly.pdbx_strand_id
1 'polypeptide(L)'
;PPQGQPDGDSPSDDADLFVEHGRPDNSQLDKKQVGNRTVAQLQHEMNLTKMGFNQDTSIDWAKIDLPPKTDLHKLLHYRISNYINPDVLVKIGNHEYRCHLLVLQCYSGFFVEKSMSRIEIPEQSVTKTAFTYIYDWMLHLGGDSYTLLRRDNILEIFMAAQYLQVKELEEQCWAFIDNEDLFSEDKAFMLYLDARALGNTAVMELMVPRIQRFFLTLVASKDFLELVIEEVSVFLRSNYICIHCEMEVFMAAVRWLMFDWEKRQKFLLDVMSCVRFGLISPWQLVDIRRNPENQEFLLVTRNPDVSGMIEDGLAYAIIKYWYGHESTDYSHWIEVLGLTEPTARNWAGTYKVSDQKKYNTYQEFLSDLSKYRHMHVLSNKGNGDRRGGSNESLQSELENARKPLNPADFIMPHPR
;
A
#
# COMPACT_ATOMS: atom_id res chain seq x y z
N PRO A 1 30.35 -35.66 27.78
CA PRO A 1 30.70 -36.94 28.45
C PRO A 1 29.46 -37.59 29.09
N PRO A 2 29.36 -38.93 29.20
CA PRO A 2 30.26 -40.00 28.69
C PRO A 2 30.37 -39.99 27.14
N GLN A 3 31.30 -40.64 26.41
CA GLN A 3 32.06 -41.90 26.54
C GLN A 3 31.23 -43.17 26.26
N GLY A 4 31.57 -43.91 25.18
CA GLY A 4 30.90 -45.16 24.77
C GLY A 4 31.13 -45.56 23.30
N GLN A 5 32.30 -46.13 23.00
CA GLN A 5 32.67 -46.82 21.75
C GLN A 5 33.69 -47.94 22.13
N PRO A 6 33.99 -48.95 21.28
CA PRO A 6 33.47 -49.25 19.94
C PRO A 6 32.99 -50.72 19.81
N ASP A 7 32.75 -51.18 18.56
CA ASP A 7 33.22 -52.46 17.95
C ASP A 7 32.23 -52.99 16.89
N GLY A 8 32.72 -53.65 15.83
CA GLY A 8 31.89 -54.32 14.81
C GLY A 8 32.32 -54.08 13.36
N ASP A 9 33.08 -55.02 12.81
CA ASP A 9 33.73 -55.06 11.49
C ASP A 9 32.89 -54.73 10.23
N SER A 10 33.59 -54.32 9.17
CA SER A 10 33.11 -54.30 7.78
C SER A 10 33.90 -55.31 6.92
N PRO A 11 33.25 -56.12 6.05
CA PRO A 11 33.93 -56.98 5.08
C PRO A 11 34.35 -56.22 3.79
N SER A 12 35.13 -56.91 2.94
CA SER A 12 35.82 -56.41 1.74
C SER A 12 35.11 -56.73 0.40
N ASP A 13 35.88 -56.67 -0.70
CA ASP A 13 35.63 -57.18 -2.07
C ASP A 13 35.09 -56.09 -3.04
N ASP A 14 35.52 -55.92 -4.32
CA ASP A 14 36.63 -56.45 -5.16
C ASP A 14 36.86 -55.39 -6.30
N ALA A 15 37.86 -55.34 -7.20
CA ALA A 15 38.97 -56.23 -7.60
C ALA A 15 40.13 -55.44 -8.28
N ASP A 16 41.27 -56.09 -8.55
CA ASP A 16 42.41 -55.54 -9.32
C ASP A 16 42.25 -55.55 -10.86
N LEU A 17 43.10 -54.81 -11.58
CA LEU A 17 43.39 -55.02 -13.01
C LEU A 17 44.89 -54.91 -13.34
N PHE A 18 45.47 -56.08 -13.63
CA PHE A 18 46.66 -56.45 -14.45
C PHE A 18 47.43 -55.33 -15.21
N VAL A 19 48.74 -55.44 -15.49
CA VAL A 19 49.53 -56.62 -15.94
C VAL A 19 51.00 -56.53 -15.47
N GLU A 20 51.64 -57.68 -15.19
CA GLU A 20 53.11 -57.83 -15.27
C GLU A 20 53.48 -59.07 -16.14
N HIS A 21 54.64 -59.03 -16.82
CA HIS A 21 55.10 -60.09 -17.73
C HIS A 21 56.63 -60.26 -17.66
N GLY A 22 57.10 -61.52 -17.52
CA GLY A 22 58.45 -61.94 -17.94
C GLY A 22 59.38 -62.50 -16.85
N ARG A 23 59.40 -63.84 -16.69
CA ARG A 23 60.60 -64.59 -16.30
C ARG A 23 61.37 -65.01 -17.58
N PRO A 24 62.71 -65.14 -17.52
CA PRO A 24 63.35 -66.42 -17.15
C PRO A 24 64.36 -66.24 -15.98
N ASP A 25 64.69 -67.20 -15.11
CA ASP A 25 65.21 -68.57 -15.34
C ASP A 25 66.64 -68.53 -15.96
N ASN A 26 67.71 -69.12 -15.41
CA ASN A 26 67.83 -70.42 -14.73
C ASN A 26 69.16 -70.53 -13.90
N SER A 27 69.36 -71.66 -13.21
CA SER A 27 70.62 -72.34 -12.84
C SER A 27 71.76 -71.65 -12.03
N GLN A 28 71.89 -72.09 -10.77
CA GLN A 28 73.12 -72.58 -10.08
C GLN A 28 74.53 -72.09 -10.50
N LEU A 29 75.35 -71.58 -9.56
CA LEU A 29 76.45 -72.38 -8.95
C LEU A 29 77.32 -71.64 -7.89
N ASP A 30 77.59 -72.38 -6.81
CA ASP A 30 78.80 -72.42 -5.95
C ASP A 30 79.32 -71.24 -5.09
N LYS A 31 80.16 -71.63 -4.11
CA LYS A 31 80.67 -70.81 -2.99
C LYS A 31 82.13 -70.37 -3.20
N LYS A 32 82.46 -69.15 -2.79
CA LYS A 32 83.74 -68.85 -2.10
C LYS A 32 83.72 -67.49 -1.39
N GLN A 33 84.07 -67.48 -0.10
CA GLN A 33 84.47 -66.27 0.60
C GLN A 33 85.96 -66.00 0.33
N VAL A 34 86.29 -64.77 -0.07
CA VAL A 34 87.60 -64.16 0.19
C VAL A 34 87.32 -62.74 0.64
N GLY A 35 87.77 -62.37 1.84
CA GLY A 35 87.53 -61.05 2.39
C GLY A 35 88.64 -60.07 2.04
N ASN A 36 88.27 -58.84 1.69
CA ASN A 36 89.08 -57.65 1.94
C ASN A 36 88.14 -56.47 2.23
N ARG A 37 88.36 -55.80 3.37
CA ARG A 37 87.90 -54.42 3.59
C ARG A 37 88.91 -53.52 2.85
N THR A 38 88.57 -52.38 2.25
CA THR A 38 87.58 -51.36 2.64
C THR A 38 86.82 -50.77 1.43
N VAL A 39 85.98 -49.75 1.68
CA VAL A 39 85.18 -48.99 0.67
C VAL A 39 83.98 -49.76 0.08
N ALA A 40 83.20 -50.43 0.94
CA ALA A 40 81.87 -50.96 0.59
C ALA A 40 80.89 -51.07 1.78
N GLN A 41 80.96 -50.16 2.76
CA GLN A 41 79.80 -49.87 3.61
C GLN A 41 79.05 -48.66 3.06
N LEU A 42 78.39 -48.88 1.92
CA LEU A 42 77.27 -48.02 1.54
C LEU A 42 76.24 -48.12 2.67
N GLN A 43 75.97 -46.98 3.30
CA GLN A 43 74.90 -46.88 4.28
C GLN A 43 73.59 -47.24 3.57
N HIS A 44 72.71 -48.01 4.21
CA HIS A 44 71.42 -48.36 3.62
C HIS A 44 70.66 -47.08 3.28
N GLU A 45 70.49 -46.80 1.98
CA GLU A 45 69.99 -45.51 1.51
C GLU A 45 68.55 -45.30 1.99
N MET A 46 68.41 -44.45 3.00
CA MET A 46 67.11 -44.10 3.58
C MET A 46 66.44 -43.09 2.66
N ASN A 47 65.25 -43.45 2.15
CA ASN A 47 64.40 -42.48 1.48
C ASN A 47 64.01 -41.34 2.43
N LEU A 48 63.73 -40.15 1.88
CA LEU A 48 63.51 -38.91 2.64
C LEU A 48 62.41 -39.06 3.71
N THR A 49 61.38 -39.88 3.43
CA THR A 49 60.35 -40.33 4.38
C THR A 49 60.93 -41.00 5.63
N LYS A 50 61.87 -41.95 5.50
CA LYS A 50 62.56 -42.58 6.64
C LYS A 50 63.55 -41.66 7.35
N MET A 51 64.06 -40.63 6.68
CA MET A 51 64.84 -39.55 7.31
C MET A 51 63.97 -38.52 8.06
N GLY A 52 62.64 -38.66 8.02
CA GLY A 52 61.70 -37.79 8.75
C GLY A 52 61.16 -36.60 7.93
N PHE A 53 61.57 -36.41 6.68
CA PHE A 53 61.12 -35.32 5.80
C PHE A 53 59.69 -35.52 5.24
N ASN A 54 58.83 -36.23 5.97
CA ASN A 54 57.45 -36.49 5.59
C ASN A 54 56.49 -36.45 6.79
N GLN A 55 56.85 -35.68 7.81
CA GLN A 55 55.85 -35.05 8.67
C GLN A 55 55.17 -33.97 7.82
N ASP A 56 53.84 -34.02 7.70
CA ASP A 56 53.06 -32.92 7.12
C ASP A 56 53.14 -31.71 8.06
N THR A 57 54.18 -30.88 7.86
CA THR A 57 54.33 -29.62 8.56
C THR A 57 53.16 -28.73 8.13
N SER A 58 52.20 -28.56 9.05
CA SER A 58 50.97 -27.81 8.82
C SER A 58 51.27 -26.50 8.10
N ILE A 59 50.85 -26.40 6.84
CA ILE A 59 51.30 -25.34 5.93
C ILE A 59 51.05 -23.98 6.58
N ASP A 60 52.12 -23.23 6.78
CA ASP A 60 52.05 -21.90 7.39
C ASP A 60 51.62 -20.89 6.32
N TRP A 61 50.32 -20.86 6.04
CA TRP A 61 49.70 -20.02 5.02
C TRP A 61 49.97 -18.51 5.22
N ALA A 62 50.41 -18.08 6.41
CA ALA A 62 50.84 -16.70 6.67
C ALA A 62 52.23 -16.35 6.09
N LYS A 63 52.96 -17.35 5.57
CA LYS A 63 54.28 -17.19 4.91
C LYS A 63 54.24 -17.40 3.39
N ILE A 64 53.07 -17.53 2.78
CA ILE A 64 52.91 -17.83 1.36
C ILE A 64 52.04 -16.76 0.69
N ASP A 65 52.67 -15.86 -0.06
CA ASP A 65 51.98 -14.88 -0.91
C ASP A 65 51.31 -15.58 -2.12
N LEU A 66 50.07 -16.02 -1.92
CA LEU A 66 49.21 -16.55 -2.98
C LEU A 66 48.41 -15.42 -3.65
N PRO A 67 48.07 -15.54 -4.95
CA PRO A 67 47.19 -14.57 -5.60
C PRO A 67 45.82 -14.55 -4.92
N PRO A 68 45.23 -13.37 -4.66
CA PRO A 68 43.98 -13.26 -3.91
C PRO A 68 42.82 -13.89 -4.68
N LYS A 69 42.07 -14.77 -4.02
CA LYS A 69 40.84 -15.36 -4.55
C LYS A 69 39.81 -14.27 -4.83
N THR A 70 39.23 -14.29 -6.02
CA THR A 70 38.16 -13.36 -6.41
C THR A 70 36.97 -13.44 -5.45
N ASP A 71 36.47 -12.29 -5.03
CA ASP A 71 35.30 -12.14 -4.17
C ASP A 71 34.04 -12.71 -4.84
N LEU A 72 33.45 -13.74 -4.23
CA LEU A 72 32.26 -14.41 -4.72
C LEU A 72 31.03 -13.49 -4.75
N HIS A 73 30.87 -12.60 -3.77
CA HIS A 73 29.72 -11.69 -3.70
C HIS A 73 29.77 -10.69 -4.85
N LYS A 74 30.96 -10.14 -5.15
CA LYS A 74 31.16 -9.23 -6.29
C LYS A 74 30.95 -9.93 -7.64
N LEU A 75 31.35 -11.20 -7.77
CA LEU A 75 31.12 -11.98 -8.99
C LEU A 75 29.65 -12.36 -9.20
N LEU A 76 28.94 -12.74 -8.13
CA LEU A 76 27.49 -12.99 -8.17
C LEU A 76 26.72 -11.71 -8.51
N HIS A 77 27.01 -10.61 -7.81
CA HIS A 77 26.46 -9.29 -8.09
C HIS A 77 26.68 -8.90 -9.56
N TYR A 78 27.91 -8.97 -10.06
CA TYR A 78 28.22 -8.65 -11.46
C TYR A 78 27.40 -9.49 -12.46
N ARG A 79 27.20 -10.79 -12.21
CA ARG A 79 26.36 -11.64 -13.07
C ARG A 79 24.89 -11.22 -13.02
N ILE A 80 24.36 -10.98 -11.82
CA ILE A 80 22.97 -10.60 -11.57
C ILE A 80 22.64 -9.25 -12.21
N SER A 81 23.44 -8.20 -11.95
CA SER A 81 23.22 -6.85 -12.52
C SER A 81 23.37 -6.79 -14.04
N ASN A 82 24.09 -7.73 -14.66
CA ASN A 82 24.28 -7.80 -16.11
C ASN A 82 23.46 -8.91 -16.79
N TYR A 83 22.51 -9.53 -16.07
CA TYR A 83 21.63 -10.59 -16.60
C TYR A 83 22.40 -11.76 -17.24
N ILE A 84 23.52 -12.16 -16.66
CA ILE A 84 24.44 -13.17 -17.21
C ILE A 84 24.03 -14.57 -16.72
N ASN A 85 23.62 -15.42 -17.67
CA ASN A 85 23.08 -16.77 -17.44
C ASN A 85 21.82 -16.79 -16.55
N PRO A 86 20.71 -16.18 -16.99
CA PRO A 86 19.40 -16.35 -16.35
C PRO A 86 18.91 -17.79 -16.51
N ASP A 87 18.31 -18.32 -15.45
CA ASP A 87 17.96 -19.74 -15.27
C ASP A 87 16.44 -19.99 -15.21
N VAL A 88 15.62 -18.94 -15.09
CA VAL A 88 14.15 -19.02 -15.16
C VAL A 88 13.55 -18.09 -16.22
N LEU A 89 12.56 -18.61 -16.93
CA LEU A 89 11.70 -17.89 -17.88
C LEU A 89 10.34 -17.61 -17.24
N VAL A 90 10.11 -16.37 -16.81
CA VAL A 90 8.82 -15.91 -16.30
C VAL A 90 8.00 -15.33 -17.45
N LYS A 91 6.80 -15.84 -17.69
CA LYS A 91 5.91 -15.37 -18.76
C LYS A 91 4.69 -14.67 -18.20
N ILE A 92 4.40 -13.46 -18.68
CA ILE A 92 3.28 -12.61 -18.27
C ILE A 92 2.52 -12.21 -19.53
N GLY A 93 1.33 -12.79 -19.72
CA GLY A 93 0.56 -12.62 -20.96
C GLY A 93 1.38 -13.01 -22.20
N ASN A 94 1.65 -12.03 -23.06
CA ASN A 94 2.48 -12.18 -24.27
C ASN A 94 3.97 -11.82 -24.08
N HIS A 95 4.41 -11.52 -22.86
CA HIS A 95 5.79 -11.11 -22.55
C HIS A 95 6.56 -12.21 -21.84
N GLU A 96 7.82 -12.42 -22.23
CA GLU A 96 8.75 -13.38 -21.60
C GLU A 96 9.93 -12.63 -20.96
N TYR A 97 10.16 -12.90 -19.68
CA TYR A 97 11.22 -12.34 -18.84
C TYR A 97 12.24 -13.43 -18.50
N ARG A 98 13.53 -13.10 -18.62
CA ARG A 98 14.64 -13.98 -18.23
C ARG A 98 15.26 -13.43 -16.96
N CYS A 99 15.04 -14.12 -15.86
CA CYS A 99 15.42 -13.69 -14.51
C CYS A 99 16.36 -14.71 -13.87
N HIS A 100 16.90 -14.34 -12.71
CA HIS A 100 17.65 -15.25 -11.83
C HIS A 100 16.70 -15.80 -10.75
N LEU A 101 16.46 -17.12 -10.77
CA LEU A 101 15.55 -17.82 -9.86
C LEU A 101 15.98 -17.65 -8.40
N LEU A 102 17.29 -17.67 -8.14
CA LEU A 102 17.86 -17.40 -6.81
C LEU A 102 17.43 -16.03 -6.25
N VAL A 103 17.44 -14.98 -7.08
CA VAL A 103 17.04 -13.63 -6.65
C VAL A 103 15.55 -13.59 -6.32
N LEU A 104 14.72 -14.19 -7.19
CA LEU A 104 13.28 -14.31 -6.94
C LEU A 104 13.00 -15.08 -5.63
N GLN A 105 13.70 -16.20 -5.40
CA GLN A 105 13.53 -17.05 -4.22
C GLN A 105 14.04 -16.43 -2.91
N CYS A 106 14.93 -15.44 -2.96
CA CYS A 106 15.30 -14.66 -1.76
C CYS A 106 14.14 -13.81 -1.22
N TYR A 107 13.26 -13.31 -2.09
CA TYR A 107 12.27 -12.29 -1.73
C TYR A 107 10.80 -12.71 -1.90
N SER A 108 10.51 -13.80 -2.62
CA SER A 108 9.15 -14.22 -2.98
C SER A 108 8.85 -15.66 -2.58
N GLY A 109 7.86 -15.84 -1.71
CA GLY A 109 7.36 -17.18 -1.36
C GLY A 109 6.78 -17.94 -2.56
N PHE A 110 6.11 -17.23 -3.48
CA PHE A 110 5.55 -17.81 -4.71
C PHE A 110 6.61 -18.50 -5.57
N PHE A 111 7.80 -17.91 -5.71
CA PHE A 111 8.90 -18.50 -6.49
C PHE A 111 9.67 -19.59 -5.74
N VAL A 112 9.59 -19.64 -4.40
CA VAL A 112 10.10 -20.78 -3.59
C VAL A 112 9.19 -22.00 -3.79
N GLU A 113 7.86 -21.82 -3.70
CA GLU A 113 6.88 -22.89 -3.93
C GLU A 113 6.93 -23.41 -5.37
N LYS A 114 7.03 -22.51 -6.36
CA LYS A 114 7.01 -22.84 -7.79
C LYS A 114 8.41 -22.84 -8.40
N SER A 115 9.32 -23.59 -7.79
CA SER A 115 10.70 -23.77 -8.28
C SER A 115 10.75 -24.54 -9.61
N MET A 116 10.55 -23.84 -10.73
CA MET A 116 10.53 -24.36 -12.10
C MET A 116 11.28 -23.41 -13.05
N SER A 117 11.91 -23.95 -14.09
CA SER A 117 12.64 -23.16 -15.10
C SER A 117 11.74 -22.35 -16.06
N ARG A 118 10.42 -22.63 -16.08
CA ARG A 118 9.42 -21.82 -16.77
C ARG A 118 8.19 -21.66 -15.87
N ILE A 119 7.75 -20.42 -15.69
CA ILE A 119 6.63 -20.06 -14.80
C ILE A 119 5.74 -19.09 -15.57
N GLU A 120 4.45 -19.42 -15.71
CA GLU A 120 3.47 -18.54 -16.35
C GLU A 120 2.59 -17.87 -15.28
N ILE A 121 2.48 -16.55 -15.34
CA ILE A 121 1.76 -15.71 -14.38
C ILE A 121 0.60 -15.01 -15.12
N PRO A 122 -0.62 -14.98 -14.55
CA PRO A 122 -1.75 -14.32 -15.20
C PRO A 122 -1.57 -12.80 -15.22
N GLU A 123 -1.75 -12.18 -16.39
CA GLU A 123 -1.59 -10.73 -16.59
C GLU A 123 -2.61 -9.89 -15.81
N GLN A 124 -3.76 -10.49 -15.45
CA GLN A 124 -4.76 -9.88 -14.54
C GLN A 124 -4.39 -9.95 -13.04
N SER A 125 -3.28 -10.60 -12.68
CA SER A 125 -2.81 -10.72 -11.30
C SER A 125 -1.47 -10.02 -11.08
N VAL A 126 -0.60 -10.04 -12.09
CA VAL A 126 0.64 -9.26 -12.14
C VAL A 126 0.81 -8.74 -13.55
N THR A 127 0.85 -7.43 -13.72
CA THR A 127 1.08 -6.80 -15.03
C THR A 127 2.57 -6.81 -15.38
N LYS A 128 2.85 -6.57 -16.67
CA LYS A 128 4.21 -6.36 -17.18
C LYS A 128 4.97 -5.26 -16.41
N THR A 129 4.31 -4.13 -16.14
CA THR A 129 4.89 -2.97 -15.46
C THR A 129 5.22 -3.28 -14.01
N ALA A 130 4.26 -3.80 -13.25
CA ALA A 130 4.47 -4.19 -11.85
C ALA A 130 5.59 -5.22 -11.69
N PHE A 131 5.62 -6.29 -12.50
CA PHE A 131 6.72 -7.27 -12.41
C PHE A 131 8.09 -6.66 -12.72
N THR A 132 8.15 -5.72 -13.66
CA THR A 132 9.41 -5.03 -13.99
C THR A 132 9.90 -4.18 -12.80
N TYR A 133 9.01 -3.43 -12.13
CA TYR A 133 9.36 -2.68 -10.93
C TYR A 133 9.72 -3.58 -9.74
N ILE A 134 9.01 -4.69 -9.54
CA ILE A 134 9.29 -5.66 -8.46
C ILE A 134 10.65 -6.32 -8.67
N TYR A 135 10.97 -6.75 -9.90
CA TYR A 135 12.27 -7.36 -10.18
C TYR A 135 13.41 -6.33 -10.10
N ASP A 136 13.19 -5.09 -10.57
CA ASP A 136 14.17 -4.01 -10.42
C ASP A 136 14.43 -3.67 -8.95
N TRP A 137 13.38 -3.62 -8.11
CA TRP A 137 13.51 -3.48 -6.65
C TRP A 137 14.34 -4.61 -6.02
N MET A 138 14.14 -5.88 -6.44
CA MET A 138 14.95 -7.03 -5.99
C MET A 138 16.42 -6.97 -6.43
N LEU A 139 16.74 -6.20 -7.48
CA LEU A 139 18.11 -6.00 -7.98
C LEU A 139 18.82 -4.80 -7.30
N HIS A 140 18.10 -3.91 -6.63
CA HIS A 140 18.66 -2.72 -6.00
C HIS A 140 19.11 -3.00 -4.55
N LEU A 141 20.42 -3.20 -4.35
CA LEU A 141 21.02 -3.36 -3.00
C LEU A 141 21.21 -2.02 -2.24
N GLY A 142 20.82 -0.90 -2.85
CA GLY A 142 20.83 0.41 -2.20
C GLY A 142 19.56 0.63 -1.39
N GLY A 143 19.66 1.37 -0.27
CA GLY A 143 18.48 1.69 0.56
C GLY A 143 17.37 2.43 -0.20
N ASP A 144 17.71 3.14 -1.28
CA ASP A 144 16.80 3.97 -2.07
C ASP A 144 15.90 3.20 -3.05
N SER A 145 15.76 1.88 -2.92
CA SER A 145 14.87 1.06 -3.76
C SER A 145 13.38 1.49 -3.68
N TYR A 146 12.97 2.13 -2.58
CA TYR A 146 11.65 2.75 -2.42
C TYR A 146 11.40 3.94 -3.38
N THR A 147 12.42 4.52 -4.01
CA THR A 147 12.25 5.63 -4.97
C THR A 147 11.55 5.23 -6.28
N LEU A 148 11.39 3.92 -6.51
CA LEU A 148 10.55 3.37 -7.59
C LEU A 148 9.05 3.57 -7.34
N LEU A 149 8.62 3.75 -6.08
CA LEU A 149 7.23 3.89 -5.66
C LEU A 149 6.70 5.31 -5.90
N ARG A 150 5.53 5.40 -6.54
CA ARG A 150 4.85 6.66 -6.89
C ARG A 150 3.33 6.48 -6.87
N ARG A 151 2.59 7.60 -6.75
CA ARG A 151 1.11 7.64 -6.74
C ARG A 151 0.48 6.88 -7.92
N ASP A 152 1.13 6.90 -9.09
CA ASP A 152 0.65 6.26 -10.33
C ASP A 152 0.92 4.74 -10.44
N ASN A 153 1.90 4.18 -9.73
CA ASN A 153 2.25 2.74 -9.83
C ASN A 153 2.09 1.96 -8.51
N ILE A 154 1.97 2.66 -7.37
CA ILE A 154 1.98 2.05 -6.02
C ILE A 154 0.96 0.92 -5.86
N LEU A 155 -0.27 1.11 -6.32
CA LEU A 155 -1.34 0.13 -6.13
C LEU A 155 -1.15 -1.12 -7.01
N GLU A 156 -0.64 -0.92 -8.24
CA GLU A 156 -0.29 -2.01 -9.17
C GLU A 156 0.84 -2.86 -8.60
N ILE A 157 1.88 -2.21 -8.03
CA ILE A 157 3.01 -2.87 -7.37
C ILE A 157 2.56 -3.57 -6.09
N PHE A 158 1.72 -2.95 -5.25
CA PHE A 158 1.21 -3.53 -4.01
C PHE A 158 0.45 -4.83 -4.26
N MET A 159 -0.53 -4.82 -5.17
CA MET A 159 -1.32 -6.02 -5.48
C MET A 159 -0.49 -7.12 -6.14
N ALA A 160 0.50 -6.76 -6.96
CA ALA A 160 1.45 -7.72 -7.53
C ALA A 160 2.44 -8.29 -6.49
N ALA A 161 2.90 -7.48 -5.53
CA ALA A 161 3.73 -7.93 -4.41
C ALA A 161 2.96 -8.91 -3.51
N GLN A 162 1.68 -8.64 -3.24
CA GLN A 162 0.79 -9.58 -2.54
C GLN A 162 0.65 -10.91 -3.29
N TYR A 163 0.35 -10.88 -4.60
CA TYR A 163 0.22 -12.10 -5.41
C TYR A 163 1.53 -12.93 -5.44
N LEU A 164 2.68 -12.25 -5.50
CA LEU A 164 4.00 -12.86 -5.50
C LEU A 164 4.54 -13.15 -4.08
N GLN A 165 3.78 -12.86 -3.02
CA GLN A 165 4.20 -13.05 -1.62
C GLN A 165 5.54 -12.36 -1.28
N VAL A 166 5.75 -11.14 -1.78
CA VAL A 166 6.97 -10.32 -1.55
C VAL A 166 6.74 -9.39 -0.35
N LYS A 167 6.81 -9.97 0.85
CA LYS A 167 6.38 -9.31 2.10
C LYS A 167 7.07 -7.98 2.39
N GLU A 168 8.39 -7.91 2.22
CA GLU A 168 9.16 -6.67 2.45
C GLU A 168 8.68 -5.52 1.57
N LEU A 169 8.28 -5.82 0.33
CA LEU A 169 7.74 -4.83 -0.61
C LEU A 169 6.26 -4.53 -0.36
N GLU A 170 5.47 -5.53 0.08
CA GLU A 170 4.09 -5.32 0.54
C GLU A 170 4.05 -4.34 1.72
N GLU A 171 4.91 -4.55 2.73
CA GLU A 171 5.05 -3.68 3.91
C GLU A 171 5.53 -2.27 3.54
N GLN A 172 6.54 -2.15 2.65
CA GLN A 172 6.99 -0.85 2.13
C GLN A 172 5.90 -0.12 1.35
N CYS A 173 5.14 -0.84 0.51
CA CYS A 173 4.04 -0.26 -0.26
C CYS A 173 2.89 0.18 0.65
N TRP A 174 2.54 -0.61 1.67
CA TRP A 174 1.52 -0.22 2.65
C TRP A 174 1.94 1.02 3.43
N ALA A 175 3.18 1.08 3.93
CA ALA A 175 3.70 2.26 4.62
C ALA A 175 3.75 3.53 3.75
N PHE A 176 3.91 3.38 2.44
CA PHE A 176 3.81 4.50 1.48
C PHE A 176 2.35 4.95 1.28
N ILE A 177 1.41 4.01 1.10
CA ILE A 177 -0.04 4.29 0.97
C ILE A 177 -0.60 4.92 2.25
N ASP A 178 -0.17 4.45 3.42
CA ASP A 178 -0.66 4.90 4.72
C ASP A 178 -0.15 6.29 5.13
N ASN A 179 0.80 6.87 4.39
CA ASN A 179 1.32 8.19 4.68
C ASN A 179 0.32 9.32 4.31
N GLU A 180 -0.18 10.04 5.32
CA GLU A 180 -1.19 11.10 5.15
C GLU A 180 -0.67 12.36 4.42
N ASP A 181 0.61 12.72 4.60
CA ASP A 181 1.25 13.85 3.88
C ASP A 181 1.33 13.57 2.36
N LEU A 182 1.59 12.31 1.99
CA LEU A 182 1.61 11.84 0.61
C LEU A 182 0.21 11.68 0.04
N PHE A 183 -0.75 11.13 0.80
CA PHE A 183 -2.10 10.76 0.35
C PHE A 183 -3.21 11.50 1.12
N SER A 184 -3.27 12.81 0.93
CA SER A 184 -4.34 13.70 1.42
C SER A 184 -5.17 14.28 0.27
N GLU A 185 -6.40 14.68 0.59
CA GLU A 185 -7.29 15.50 -0.25
C GLU A 185 -7.49 15.00 -1.69
N ASP A 186 -6.96 15.71 -2.69
CA ASP A 186 -7.11 15.35 -4.11
C ASP A 186 -6.39 14.03 -4.45
N LYS A 187 -5.19 13.83 -3.90
CA LYS A 187 -4.41 12.61 -4.12
C LYS A 187 -5.06 11.39 -3.47
N ALA A 188 -5.67 11.57 -2.30
CA ALA A 188 -6.45 10.53 -1.63
C ALA A 188 -7.65 10.10 -2.49
N PHE A 189 -8.38 11.07 -3.09
CA PHE A 189 -9.48 10.74 -4.00
C PHE A 189 -9.00 10.09 -5.31
N MET A 190 -7.84 10.48 -5.85
CA MET A 190 -7.26 9.80 -7.02
C MET A 190 -6.91 8.34 -6.69
N LEU A 191 -6.21 8.07 -5.57
CA LEU A 191 -5.91 6.70 -5.17
C LEU A 191 -7.17 5.90 -4.83
N TYR A 192 -8.22 6.53 -4.29
CA TYR A 192 -9.54 5.90 -4.10
C TYR A 192 -10.16 5.44 -5.42
N LEU A 193 -10.05 6.24 -6.49
CA LEU A 193 -10.52 5.85 -7.83
C LEU A 193 -9.66 4.75 -8.47
N ASP A 194 -8.34 4.80 -8.28
CA ASP A 194 -7.42 3.72 -8.71
C ASP A 194 -7.77 2.40 -7.96
N ALA A 195 -8.04 2.48 -6.65
CA ALA A 195 -8.44 1.35 -5.81
C ALA A 195 -9.82 0.79 -6.18
N ARG A 196 -10.78 1.65 -6.48
CA ARG A 196 -12.10 1.30 -7.03
C ARG A 196 -11.97 0.50 -8.33
N ALA A 197 -11.10 0.93 -9.24
CA ALA A 197 -10.90 0.28 -10.53
C ALA A 197 -10.30 -1.13 -10.42
N LEU A 198 -9.51 -1.39 -9.38
CA LEU A 198 -8.90 -2.70 -9.10
C LEU A 198 -9.62 -3.52 -8.01
N GLY A 199 -10.71 -3.00 -7.43
CA GLY A 199 -11.51 -3.67 -6.40
C GLY A 199 -10.85 -3.76 -5.01
N ASN A 200 -9.86 -2.91 -4.71
CA ASN A 200 -9.11 -2.95 -3.46
C ASN A 200 -9.83 -2.15 -2.35
N THR A 201 -10.76 -2.81 -1.65
CA THR A 201 -11.59 -2.17 -0.61
C THR A 201 -10.79 -1.62 0.57
N ALA A 202 -9.69 -2.28 0.96
CA ALA A 202 -8.86 -1.82 2.08
C ALA A 202 -8.22 -0.45 1.81
N VAL A 203 -7.72 -0.23 0.58
CA VAL A 203 -7.20 1.08 0.18
C VAL A 203 -8.33 2.09 -0.03
N MET A 204 -9.50 1.68 -0.53
CA MET A 204 -10.67 2.57 -0.61
C MET A 204 -11.08 3.10 0.77
N GLU A 205 -11.25 2.22 1.76
CA GLU A 205 -11.65 2.59 3.14
C GLU A 205 -10.63 3.52 3.80
N LEU A 206 -9.32 3.26 3.60
CA LEU A 206 -8.24 4.09 4.14
C LEU A 206 -8.20 5.52 3.57
N MET A 207 -8.63 5.72 2.32
CA MET A 207 -8.64 7.04 1.68
C MET A 207 -9.86 7.91 2.06
N VAL A 208 -11.00 7.31 2.43
CA VAL A 208 -12.23 8.04 2.81
C VAL A 208 -12.01 9.13 3.90
N PRO A 209 -11.33 8.88 5.03
CA PRO A 209 -11.10 9.90 6.05
C PRO A 209 -10.10 11.00 5.64
N ARG A 210 -9.42 10.86 4.49
CA ARG A 210 -8.37 11.78 4.02
C ARG A 210 -8.86 12.80 2.97
N ILE A 211 -10.10 12.65 2.49
CA ILE A 211 -10.75 13.49 1.44
C ILE A 211 -11.46 14.72 2.06
N GLN A 212 -11.00 15.14 3.25
CA GLN A 212 -11.71 15.99 4.21
C GLN A 212 -12.23 17.30 3.61
N ARG A 213 -11.33 18.18 3.15
CA ARG A 213 -11.64 19.51 2.61
C ARG A 213 -11.91 19.45 1.10
N PHE A 214 -11.44 18.39 0.45
CA PHE A 214 -11.73 18.08 -0.94
C PHE A 214 -13.20 17.68 -1.16
N PHE A 215 -13.94 17.24 -0.13
CA PHE A 215 -15.34 16.82 -0.24
C PHE A 215 -16.23 17.79 -1.03
N LEU A 216 -16.21 19.10 -0.77
CA LEU A 216 -17.01 20.06 -1.54
C LEU A 216 -16.50 20.25 -2.98
N THR A 217 -15.21 20.05 -3.23
CA THR A 217 -14.64 20.02 -4.59
C THR A 217 -15.07 18.76 -5.35
N LEU A 218 -15.09 17.61 -4.68
CA LEU A 218 -15.62 16.35 -5.20
C LEU A 218 -17.13 16.47 -5.50
N VAL A 219 -17.93 17.00 -4.57
CA VAL A 219 -19.35 17.31 -4.78
C VAL A 219 -19.57 18.30 -5.92
N ALA A 220 -18.58 19.12 -6.31
CA ALA A 220 -18.65 19.94 -7.51
C ALA A 220 -18.35 19.16 -8.81
N SER A 221 -17.64 18.03 -8.77
CA SER A 221 -17.10 17.34 -9.94
C SER A 221 -18.14 16.48 -10.70
N LYS A 222 -17.69 15.82 -11.77
CA LYS A 222 -18.45 14.78 -12.49
C LYS A 222 -18.31 13.42 -11.79
N ASP A 223 -17.14 13.13 -11.25
CA ASP A 223 -16.77 11.86 -10.62
C ASP A 223 -17.73 11.51 -9.47
N PHE A 224 -18.09 12.49 -8.63
CA PHE A 224 -19.11 12.31 -7.57
C PHE A 224 -20.49 11.88 -8.12
N LEU A 225 -20.85 12.27 -9.34
CA LEU A 225 -22.10 11.84 -9.97
C LEU A 225 -22.01 10.41 -10.53
N GLU A 226 -20.80 9.91 -10.77
CA GLU A 226 -20.48 8.59 -11.31
C GLU A 226 -20.08 7.58 -10.22
N LEU A 227 -20.10 7.99 -8.95
CA LEU A 227 -20.08 7.12 -7.78
C LEU A 227 -21.40 6.34 -7.66
N VAL A 228 -21.33 5.09 -7.21
CA VAL A 228 -22.50 4.24 -6.89
C VAL A 228 -23.06 4.56 -5.50
N ILE A 229 -24.21 3.97 -5.15
CA ILE A 229 -24.94 4.30 -3.91
C ILE A 229 -24.09 4.00 -2.67
N GLU A 230 -23.37 2.89 -2.67
CA GLU A 230 -22.49 2.45 -1.58
C GLU A 230 -21.40 3.50 -1.32
N GLU A 231 -20.71 3.93 -2.38
CA GLU A 231 -19.61 4.89 -2.34
C GLU A 231 -20.08 6.28 -1.89
N VAL A 232 -21.18 6.79 -2.46
CA VAL A 232 -21.76 8.08 -2.06
C VAL A 232 -22.24 8.05 -0.63
N SER A 233 -22.90 6.97 -0.19
CA SER A 233 -23.32 6.83 1.19
C SER A 233 -22.13 6.75 2.17
N VAL A 234 -20.99 6.18 1.78
CA VAL A 234 -19.76 6.22 2.60
C VAL A 234 -19.25 7.66 2.76
N PHE A 235 -19.17 8.44 1.69
CA PHE A 235 -18.78 9.86 1.78
C PHE A 235 -19.80 10.70 2.57
N LEU A 236 -21.10 10.53 2.34
CA LEU A 236 -22.15 11.26 3.04
C LEU A 236 -22.31 10.82 4.51
N ARG A 237 -21.94 9.60 4.90
CA ARG A 237 -21.94 9.18 6.32
C ARG A 237 -20.68 9.60 7.08
N SER A 238 -19.54 9.80 6.39
CA SER A 238 -18.25 10.15 7.01
C SER A 238 -18.33 11.33 7.99
N ASN A 239 -17.72 11.17 9.16
CA ASN A 239 -17.54 12.25 10.15
C ASN A 239 -16.46 13.27 9.72
N TYR A 240 -15.52 12.84 8.87
CA TYR A 240 -14.27 13.55 8.59
C TYR A 240 -14.40 14.63 7.50
N ILE A 241 -15.52 14.67 6.75
CA ILE A 241 -15.76 15.69 5.73
C ILE A 241 -15.86 17.09 6.35
N CYS A 242 -15.17 18.05 5.74
CA CYS A 242 -15.16 19.44 6.15
C CYS A 242 -16.20 20.23 5.35
N ILE A 243 -17.22 20.74 6.05
CA ILE A 243 -18.38 21.44 5.47
C ILE A 243 -18.67 22.74 6.22
N HIS A 244 -19.34 23.69 5.56
CA HIS A 244 -19.79 24.95 6.19
C HIS A 244 -21.14 24.77 6.91
N CYS A 245 -21.98 23.85 6.45
CA CYS A 245 -23.21 23.42 7.13
C CYS A 245 -23.74 22.08 6.61
N GLU A 246 -24.48 21.34 7.46
CA GLU A 246 -25.09 20.04 7.10
C GLU A 246 -26.09 20.16 5.92
N MET A 247 -26.60 21.36 5.66
CA MET A 247 -27.37 21.67 4.44
C MET A 247 -26.57 21.37 3.16
N GLU A 248 -25.24 21.49 3.17
CA GLU A 248 -24.39 21.13 2.03
C GLU A 248 -24.36 19.61 1.80
N VAL A 249 -24.49 18.79 2.85
CA VAL A 249 -24.62 17.33 2.76
C VAL A 249 -25.98 16.97 2.17
N PHE A 250 -27.05 17.62 2.62
CA PHE A 250 -28.39 17.49 2.02
C PHE A 250 -28.38 17.88 0.54
N MET A 251 -27.78 19.01 0.17
CA MET A 251 -27.72 19.46 -1.22
C MET A 251 -26.78 18.60 -2.08
N ALA A 252 -25.73 18.00 -1.52
CA ALA A 252 -24.90 17.00 -2.18
C ALA A 252 -25.69 15.71 -2.47
N ALA A 253 -26.47 15.24 -1.50
CA ALA A 253 -27.39 14.11 -1.63
C ALA A 253 -28.44 14.36 -2.73
N VAL A 254 -29.12 15.51 -2.71
CA VAL A 254 -30.05 15.95 -3.78
C VAL A 254 -29.33 15.98 -5.14
N ARG A 255 -28.12 16.54 -5.21
CA ARG A 255 -27.33 16.61 -6.46
C ARG A 255 -27.04 15.24 -7.06
N TRP A 256 -26.70 14.23 -6.24
CA TRP A 256 -26.48 12.88 -6.74
C TRP A 256 -27.78 12.21 -7.20
N LEU A 257 -28.87 12.36 -6.45
CA LEU A 257 -30.18 11.80 -6.80
C LEU A 257 -30.72 12.38 -8.12
N MET A 258 -30.65 13.70 -8.29
CA MET A 258 -31.21 14.41 -9.46
C MET A 258 -30.48 14.16 -10.78
N PHE A 259 -29.24 13.66 -10.75
CA PHE A 259 -28.48 13.35 -11.97
C PHE A 259 -29.08 12.18 -12.78
N ASP A 260 -29.75 11.24 -12.10
CA ASP A 260 -30.43 10.10 -12.74
C ASP A 260 -31.64 9.69 -11.90
N TRP A 261 -32.57 10.63 -11.68
CA TRP A 261 -33.68 10.49 -10.74
C TRP A 261 -34.49 9.20 -10.98
N GLU A 262 -34.79 8.87 -12.24
CA GLU A 262 -35.57 7.69 -12.61
C GLU A 262 -35.00 6.39 -12.02
N LYS A 263 -33.67 6.25 -12.04
CA LYS A 263 -32.95 5.07 -11.52
C LYS A 263 -32.54 5.20 -10.05
N ARG A 264 -32.37 6.43 -9.54
CA ARG A 264 -31.83 6.72 -8.20
C ARG A 264 -32.89 6.95 -7.13
N GLN A 265 -34.13 7.32 -7.49
CA GLN A 265 -35.24 7.53 -6.55
C GLN A 265 -35.54 6.33 -5.63
N LYS A 266 -35.19 5.10 -6.04
CA LYS A 266 -35.33 3.90 -5.21
C LYS A 266 -34.36 3.85 -4.00
N PHE A 267 -33.25 4.59 -4.07
CA PHE A 267 -32.24 4.73 -3.01
C PHE A 267 -32.44 6.01 -2.19
N LEU A 268 -33.57 6.70 -2.36
CA LEU A 268 -33.86 7.99 -1.72
C LEU A 268 -33.67 7.96 -0.20
N LEU A 269 -34.15 6.89 0.44
CA LEU A 269 -34.07 6.71 1.89
C LEU A 269 -32.64 6.39 2.34
N ASP A 270 -31.92 5.55 1.59
CA ASP A 270 -30.53 5.19 1.88
C ASP A 270 -29.63 6.43 1.86
N VAL A 271 -29.79 7.29 0.84
CA VAL A 271 -29.08 8.56 0.71
C VAL A 271 -29.50 9.57 1.79
N MET A 272 -30.80 9.76 2.03
CA MET A 272 -31.26 10.76 3.00
C MET A 272 -30.96 10.36 4.45
N SER A 273 -30.86 9.06 4.75
CA SER A 273 -30.37 8.57 6.06
C SER A 273 -28.93 8.99 6.38
N CYS A 274 -28.16 9.43 5.39
CA CYS A 274 -26.81 9.96 5.59
C CYS A 274 -26.79 11.42 6.08
N VAL A 275 -27.92 12.13 5.96
CA VAL A 275 -28.07 13.56 6.28
C VAL A 275 -28.53 13.74 7.73
N ARG A 276 -27.80 14.54 8.50
CA ARG A 276 -28.04 14.74 9.93
C ARG A 276 -29.04 15.89 10.13
N PHE A 277 -30.31 15.69 9.77
CA PHE A 277 -31.34 16.74 9.76
C PHE A 277 -31.42 17.57 11.05
N GLY A 278 -31.18 16.98 12.24
CA GLY A 278 -31.09 17.69 13.52
C GLY A 278 -29.92 18.69 13.67
N LEU A 279 -28.97 18.73 12.73
CA LEU A 279 -27.90 19.73 12.62
C LEU A 279 -28.16 20.79 11.53
N ILE A 280 -29.26 20.68 10.79
CA ILE A 280 -29.73 21.71 9.86
C ILE A 280 -30.57 22.72 10.65
N SER A 281 -30.45 24.02 10.32
CA SER A 281 -31.15 25.06 11.07
C SER A 281 -32.68 24.97 10.88
N PRO A 282 -33.50 25.20 11.92
CA PRO A 282 -34.96 25.07 11.85
C PRO A 282 -35.65 25.82 10.70
N TRP A 283 -35.17 27.00 10.31
CA TRP A 283 -35.76 27.74 9.18
C TRP A 283 -35.51 27.04 7.84
N GLN A 284 -34.35 26.40 7.66
CA GLN A 284 -34.01 25.65 6.44
C GLN A 284 -34.81 24.35 6.35
N LEU A 285 -35.01 23.65 7.48
CA LEU A 285 -35.89 22.47 7.56
C LEU A 285 -37.34 22.81 7.16
N VAL A 286 -37.83 24.03 7.49
CA VAL A 286 -39.14 24.51 7.05
C VAL A 286 -39.13 24.92 5.56
N ASP A 287 -38.04 25.53 5.07
CA ASP A 287 -37.89 25.96 3.67
C ASP A 287 -37.88 24.77 2.70
N ILE A 288 -37.09 23.73 2.98
CA ILE A 288 -37.00 22.46 2.22
C ILE A 288 -38.39 21.89 1.89
N ARG A 289 -39.35 22.02 2.82
CA ARG A 289 -40.71 21.47 2.68
C ARG A 289 -41.71 22.40 1.98
N ARG A 290 -41.39 23.68 1.79
CA ARG A 290 -42.38 24.73 1.47
C ARG A 290 -41.98 25.67 0.33
N ASN A 291 -40.70 25.79 0.01
CA ASN A 291 -40.20 26.77 -0.95
C ASN A 291 -40.40 26.28 -2.40
N PRO A 292 -41.26 26.94 -3.21
CA PRO A 292 -41.53 26.51 -4.58
C PRO A 292 -40.37 26.77 -5.56
N GLU A 293 -39.36 27.56 -5.16
CA GLU A 293 -38.17 27.83 -5.97
C GLU A 293 -37.20 26.64 -5.99
N ASN A 294 -37.20 25.83 -4.93
CA ASN A 294 -36.35 24.64 -4.77
C ASN A 294 -37.11 23.36 -5.15
N GLN A 295 -37.49 23.22 -6.43
CA GLN A 295 -38.33 22.10 -6.92
C GLN A 295 -37.71 20.73 -6.66
N GLU A 296 -36.38 20.63 -6.68
CA GLU A 296 -35.61 19.42 -6.39
C GLU A 296 -35.81 18.96 -4.93
N PHE A 297 -35.91 19.90 -3.99
CA PHE A 297 -36.16 19.60 -2.57
C PHE A 297 -37.60 19.10 -2.40
N LEU A 298 -38.58 19.74 -3.05
CA LEU A 298 -39.98 19.31 -3.00
C LEU A 298 -40.20 17.92 -3.61
N LEU A 299 -39.44 17.55 -4.66
CA LEU A 299 -39.48 16.19 -5.23
C LEU A 299 -38.99 15.12 -4.25
N VAL A 300 -37.91 15.40 -3.51
CA VAL A 300 -37.36 14.53 -2.45
C VAL A 300 -38.32 14.44 -1.26
N THR A 301 -38.79 15.58 -0.76
CA THR A 301 -39.70 15.69 0.40
C THR A 301 -41.12 15.17 0.13
N ARG A 302 -41.47 14.87 -1.13
CA ARG A 302 -42.74 14.23 -1.48
C ARG A 302 -42.87 12.80 -0.92
N ASN A 303 -41.76 12.14 -0.62
CA ASN A 303 -41.77 10.87 0.11
C ASN A 303 -42.09 11.11 1.61
N PRO A 304 -43.03 10.35 2.22
CA PRO A 304 -43.47 10.59 3.59
C PRO A 304 -42.37 10.29 4.62
N ASP A 305 -41.50 9.30 4.36
CA ASP A 305 -40.43 8.88 5.27
C ASP A 305 -39.35 9.97 5.38
N VAL A 306 -38.98 10.61 4.26
CA VAL A 306 -38.09 11.79 4.23
C VAL A 306 -38.76 12.99 4.90
N SER A 307 -40.07 13.18 4.74
CA SER A 307 -40.80 14.19 5.51
C SER A 307 -40.75 13.92 7.01
N GLY A 308 -40.77 12.65 7.43
CA GLY A 308 -40.54 12.22 8.82
C GLY A 308 -39.15 12.61 9.31
N MET A 309 -38.09 12.24 8.58
CA MET A 309 -36.71 12.61 8.92
C MET A 309 -36.50 14.13 9.12
N ILE A 310 -37.22 14.96 8.33
CA ILE A 310 -37.19 16.42 8.46
C ILE A 310 -37.99 16.90 9.69
N GLU A 311 -39.12 16.26 10.03
CA GLU A 311 -39.90 16.56 11.23
C GLU A 311 -39.18 16.12 12.51
N ASP A 312 -38.52 14.97 12.51
CA ASP A 312 -37.66 14.47 13.59
C ASP A 312 -36.44 15.39 13.81
N GLY A 313 -35.79 15.80 12.72
CA GLY A 313 -34.70 16.78 12.77
C GLY A 313 -35.15 18.14 13.31
N LEU A 314 -36.35 18.59 12.94
CA LEU A 314 -36.93 19.83 13.44
C LEU A 314 -37.30 19.72 14.92
N ALA A 315 -37.85 18.58 15.36
CA ALA A 315 -38.13 18.30 16.76
C ALA A 315 -36.84 18.31 17.60
N TYR A 316 -35.79 17.60 17.17
CA TYR A 316 -34.47 17.62 17.80
C TYR A 316 -33.91 19.04 17.92
N ALA A 317 -33.91 19.81 16.82
CA ALA A 317 -33.36 21.16 16.81
C ALA A 317 -34.15 22.14 17.71
N ILE A 318 -35.46 21.95 17.84
CA ILE A 318 -36.32 22.69 18.77
C ILE A 318 -36.02 22.28 20.22
N ILE A 319 -36.02 20.98 20.55
CA ILE A 319 -35.75 20.47 21.90
C ILE A 319 -34.39 20.97 22.40
N LYS A 320 -33.36 20.87 21.56
CA LYS A 320 -32.01 21.37 21.81
C LYS A 320 -31.94 22.86 22.11
N TYR A 321 -32.77 23.67 21.44
CA TYR A 321 -32.85 25.12 21.67
C TYR A 321 -33.55 25.48 22.99
N TRP A 322 -34.61 24.77 23.37
CA TRP A 322 -35.38 25.07 24.60
C TRP A 322 -34.77 24.50 25.88
N TYR A 323 -34.20 23.30 25.82
CA TYR A 323 -33.80 22.52 27.01
C TYR A 323 -32.29 22.49 27.28
N GLY A 324 -31.46 22.94 26.34
CA GLY A 324 -30.00 22.89 26.47
C GLY A 324 -29.44 21.47 26.37
N HIS A 325 -28.10 21.36 26.32
CA HIS A 325 -27.41 20.14 25.88
C HIS A 325 -27.33 19.00 26.90
N GLU A 326 -27.67 19.24 28.18
CA GLU A 326 -27.38 18.32 29.31
C GLU A 326 -28.51 18.26 30.36
N SER A 327 -29.73 18.72 30.06
CA SER A 327 -30.84 18.66 31.02
C SER A 327 -31.51 17.28 31.06
N THR A 328 -32.15 16.95 32.19
CA THR A 328 -33.00 15.75 32.32
C THR A 328 -34.11 15.73 31.27
N ASP A 329 -34.65 16.91 30.97
CA ASP A 329 -35.78 17.10 30.07
C ASP A 329 -35.35 16.92 28.60
N TYR A 330 -34.13 17.34 28.24
CA TYR A 330 -33.52 17.04 26.94
C TYR A 330 -33.48 15.53 26.71
N SER A 331 -32.82 14.78 27.60
CA SER A 331 -32.71 13.31 27.49
C SER A 331 -34.08 12.63 27.48
N HIS A 332 -35.03 13.10 28.29
CA HIS A 332 -36.39 12.57 28.35
C HIS A 332 -37.15 12.76 27.02
N TRP A 333 -37.13 13.97 26.43
CA TRP A 333 -37.80 14.22 25.16
C TRP A 333 -37.14 13.51 23.97
N ILE A 334 -35.81 13.33 24.00
CA ILE A 334 -35.07 12.53 23.02
C ILE A 334 -35.51 11.06 23.09
N GLU A 335 -35.59 10.48 24.29
CA GLU A 335 -36.04 9.09 24.50
C GLU A 335 -37.52 8.88 24.12
N VAL A 336 -38.41 9.78 24.56
CA VAL A 336 -39.86 9.71 24.29
C VAL A 336 -40.20 9.80 22.80
N LEU A 337 -39.39 10.50 22.01
CA LEU A 337 -39.56 10.63 20.56
C LEU A 337 -38.70 9.63 19.76
N GLY A 338 -37.88 8.80 20.41
CA GLY A 338 -37.00 7.84 19.74
C GLY A 338 -35.88 8.49 18.91
N LEU A 339 -35.52 9.74 19.19
CA LEU A 339 -34.58 10.52 18.39
C LEU A 339 -33.13 10.06 18.63
N THR A 340 -32.34 9.94 17.58
CA THR A 340 -30.88 9.71 17.69
C THR A 340 -30.13 11.04 17.72
N GLU A 341 -29.24 11.24 18.68
CA GLU A 341 -28.39 12.44 18.70
C GLU A 341 -27.37 12.42 17.54
N PRO A 342 -27.42 13.39 16.60
CA PRO A 342 -26.48 13.45 15.49
C PRO A 342 -25.12 13.99 15.95
N THR A 343 -24.07 13.18 15.77
CA THR A 343 -22.69 13.63 15.97
C THR A 343 -22.37 14.79 15.01
N ALA A 344 -21.64 15.80 15.47
CA ALA A 344 -21.14 16.86 14.59
C ALA A 344 -20.08 16.32 13.60
N ARG A 345 -19.91 16.99 12.46
CA ARG A 345 -18.81 16.77 11.51
C ARG A 345 -17.71 17.82 11.70
N ASN A 346 -16.66 17.76 10.89
CA ASN A 346 -15.66 18.83 10.82
C ASN A 346 -16.25 20.08 10.15
N TRP A 347 -16.13 21.25 10.78
CA TRP A 347 -16.68 22.52 10.27
C TRP A 347 -15.60 23.37 9.61
N ALA A 348 -15.85 23.81 8.38
CA ALA A 348 -14.93 24.59 7.56
C ALA A 348 -14.94 26.09 7.90
N GLY A 349 -14.70 26.45 9.17
CA GLY A 349 -14.69 27.84 9.62
C GLY A 349 -14.44 27.99 11.12
N THR A 350 -14.39 29.22 11.62
CA THR A 350 -14.32 29.48 13.07
C THR A 350 -15.60 29.02 13.77
N TYR A 351 -15.45 28.40 14.95
CA TYR A 351 -16.46 27.65 15.73
C TYR A 351 -17.73 28.40 16.21
N LYS A 352 -18.17 29.48 15.57
CA LYS A 352 -19.37 30.23 15.93
C LYS A 352 -20.57 29.83 15.06
N VAL A 353 -21.67 29.45 15.70
CA VAL A 353 -22.95 29.15 15.04
C VAL A 353 -23.51 30.35 14.26
N SER A 354 -23.10 31.58 14.59
CA SER A 354 -23.43 32.79 13.81
C SER A 354 -22.85 32.80 12.39
N ASP A 355 -21.73 32.10 12.20
CA ASP A 355 -20.88 32.22 11.01
C ASP A 355 -21.12 31.05 10.03
N GLN A 356 -22.04 30.14 10.36
CA GLN A 356 -22.47 29.06 9.46
C GLN A 356 -23.04 29.63 8.17
N LYS A 357 -22.54 29.12 7.03
CA LYS A 357 -22.92 29.59 5.70
C LYS A 357 -24.38 29.30 5.40
N LYS A 358 -25.14 30.36 5.07
CA LYS A 358 -26.58 30.29 4.84
C LYS A 358 -26.87 30.27 3.33
N TYR A 359 -27.45 29.17 2.88
CA TYR A 359 -28.02 29.04 1.55
C TYR A 359 -29.52 29.29 1.63
N ASN A 360 -30.03 30.14 0.75
CA ASN A 360 -31.43 30.49 0.57
C ASN A 360 -32.05 29.68 -0.58
N THR A 361 -31.27 29.35 -1.61
CA THR A 361 -31.70 28.53 -2.75
C THR A 361 -30.67 27.44 -3.11
N TYR A 362 -31.15 26.38 -3.75
CA TYR A 362 -30.28 25.36 -4.34
C TYR A 362 -29.39 25.91 -5.46
N GLN A 363 -29.85 26.96 -6.16
CA GLN A 363 -29.09 27.62 -7.23
C GLN A 363 -27.85 28.37 -6.70
N GLU A 364 -27.91 28.97 -5.50
CA GLU A 364 -26.73 29.54 -4.84
C GLU A 364 -25.66 28.47 -4.57
N PHE A 365 -26.07 27.29 -4.09
CA PHE A 365 -25.15 26.16 -3.88
C PHE A 365 -24.53 25.66 -5.19
N LEU A 366 -25.32 25.48 -6.25
CA LEU A 366 -24.78 25.10 -7.57
C LEU A 366 -23.83 26.17 -8.14
N SER A 367 -24.10 27.45 -7.87
CA SER A 367 -23.21 28.57 -8.22
C SER A 367 -21.89 28.50 -7.44
N ASP A 368 -21.93 28.17 -6.16
CA ASP A 368 -20.73 28.00 -5.33
C ASP A 368 -19.91 26.76 -5.71
N LEU A 369 -20.55 25.63 -6.01
CA LEU A 369 -19.89 24.49 -6.65
C LEU A 369 -19.22 24.88 -7.97
N SER A 370 -19.83 25.78 -8.75
CA SER A 370 -19.19 26.34 -9.94
C SER A 370 -17.96 27.19 -9.60
N LYS A 371 -17.97 27.98 -8.52
CA LYS A 371 -16.79 28.72 -8.04
C LYS A 371 -15.64 27.78 -7.67
N TYR A 372 -15.91 26.70 -6.92
CA TYR A 372 -14.89 25.69 -6.60
C TYR A 372 -14.23 25.10 -7.87
N ARG A 373 -15.02 24.74 -8.91
CA ARG A 373 -14.48 24.28 -10.21
C ARG A 373 -13.54 25.32 -10.83
N HIS A 374 -13.96 26.58 -10.90
CA HIS A 374 -13.18 27.65 -11.54
C HIS A 374 -11.92 28.01 -10.73
N MET A 375 -11.97 27.97 -9.40
CA MET A 375 -10.83 28.24 -8.53
C MET A 375 -9.70 27.22 -8.74
N HIS A 376 -10.01 25.92 -8.88
CA HIS A 376 -8.99 24.89 -9.17
C HIS A 376 -8.45 24.96 -10.61
N VAL A 377 -9.29 25.31 -11.58
CA VAL A 377 -8.81 25.57 -12.97
C VAL A 377 -7.89 26.80 -13.02
N LEU A 378 -8.12 27.81 -12.18
CA LEU A 378 -7.26 28.99 -12.07
C LEU A 378 -6.00 28.74 -11.24
N SER A 379 -6.03 27.92 -10.18
CA SER A 379 -4.83 27.60 -9.39
C SER A 379 -3.81 26.79 -10.21
N ASN A 380 -4.27 25.78 -10.98
CA ASN A 380 -3.41 25.02 -11.89
C ASN A 380 -2.84 25.86 -13.04
N LYS A 381 -3.53 26.93 -13.46
CA LYS A 381 -2.97 27.92 -14.41
C LYS A 381 -2.07 28.95 -13.75
N GLY A 382 -2.29 29.27 -12.47
CA GLY A 382 -1.57 30.27 -11.69
C GLY A 382 -0.09 29.93 -11.40
N ASN A 383 0.31 28.66 -11.54
CA ASN A 383 1.73 28.28 -11.55
C ASN A 383 2.47 28.77 -12.82
N GLY A 384 1.76 29.26 -13.85
CA GLY A 384 2.34 29.77 -15.08
C GLY A 384 2.60 31.27 -15.12
N ASP A 385 1.84 32.10 -14.39
CA ASP A 385 1.99 33.57 -14.44
C ASP A 385 1.54 34.29 -13.15
N ARG A 386 2.33 35.26 -12.69
CA ARG A 386 2.06 36.07 -11.49
C ARG A 386 1.74 37.51 -11.89
N ARG A 387 0.46 37.88 -11.95
CA ARG A 387 0.01 39.28 -11.88
C ARG A 387 -1.32 39.42 -11.14
N GLY A 388 -1.44 40.50 -10.37
CA GLY A 388 -2.41 40.61 -9.29
C GLY A 388 -3.85 40.92 -9.72
N GLY A 389 -4.78 40.48 -8.87
CA GLY A 389 -6.19 40.86 -8.87
C GLY A 389 -6.72 40.75 -7.45
N SER A 390 -7.25 41.85 -6.90
CA SER A 390 -7.64 42.01 -5.49
C SER A 390 -8.64 40.95 -5.04
N ASN A 391 -8.29 40.13 -4.03
CA ASN A 391 -9.24 39.19 -3.43
C ASN A 391 -8.87 38.75 -1.99
N GLU A 392 -8.49 39.70 -1.14
CA GLU A 392 -7.89 39.43 0.19
C GLU A 392 -8.76 38.57 1.12
N SER A 393 -10.10 38.71 1.10
CA SER A 393 -11.00 37.86 1.90
C SER A 393 -11.13 36.42 1.38
N LEU A 394 -10.98 36.21 0.07
CA LEU A 394 -10.96 34.87 -0.53
C LEU A 394 -9.56 34.24 -0.46
N GLN A 395 -8.51 35.06 -0.37
CA GLN A 395 -7.16 34.58 -0.03
C GLN A 395 -7.04 34.16 1.44
N SER A 396 -7.70 34.84 2.38
CA SER A 396 -7.70 34.42 3.79
C SER A 396 -8.56 33.16 4.02
N GLU A 397 -9.66 32.97 3.27
CA GLU A 397 -10.36 31.69 3.19
C GLU A 397 -9.48 30.58 2.58
N LEU A 398 -8.68 30.87 1.55
CA LEU A 398 -7.69 29.92 1.00
C LEU A 398 -6.50 29.65 1.92
N GLU A 399 -6.15 30.58 2.82
CA GLU A 399 -5.05 30.43 3.76
C GLU A 399 -5.50 29.64 5.00
N ASN A 400 -6.70 29.89 5.53
CA ASN A 400 -7.39 28.97 6.44
C ASN A 400 -7.69 27.63 5.75
N ALA A 401 -7.94 27.66 4.43
CA ALA A 401 -7.92 26.59 3.43
C ALA A 401 -6.74 25.61 3.55
N ARG A 402 -5.55 26.15 3.89
CA ARG A 402 -4.24 25.50 3.72
C ARG A 402 -3.42 25.38 5.01
N LYS A 403 -3.85 26.01 6.11
CA LYS A 403 -3.24 25.76 7.42
C LYS A 403 -3.40 24.27 7.78
N PRO A 404 -2.34 23.59 8.25
CA PRO A 404 -2.49 22.26 8.81
C PRO A 404 -3.44 22.32 10.00
N LEU A 405 -4.33 21.34 10.10
CA LEU A 405 -5.27 21.24 11.22
C LEU A 405 -4.49 20.92 12.49
N ASN A 406 -4.81 21.61 13.59
CA ASN A 406 -4.23 21.26 14.88
C ASN A 406 -4.85 19.92 15.31
N PRO A 407 -4.09 18.93 15.83
CA PRO A 407 -4.68 17.68 16.32
C PRO A 407 -5.79 17.86 17.37
N ALA A 408 -5.81 19.02 18.06
CA ALA A 408 -6.86 19.41 19.01
C ALA A 408 -8.15 19.99 18.36
N ASP A 409 -8.16 20.30 17.06
CA ASP A 409 -9.36 20.77 16.33
C ASP A 409 -10.28 19.60 15.88
N PHE A 410 -9.77 18.36 15.89
CA PHE A 410 -10.55 17.18 15.52
C PHE A 410 -11.37 16.66 16.70
N ILE A 411 -12.65 16.33 16.45
CA ILE A 411 -13.46 15.48 17.34
C ILE A 411 -13.01 14.02 17.13
N MET A 412 -11.83 13.69 17.64
CA MET A 412 -11.33 12.31 17.72
C MET A 412 -12.27 11.47 18.59
N PRO A 413 -12.90 10.40 18.08
CA PRO A 413 -13.60 9.46 18.93
C PRO A 413 -12.57 8.74 19.81
N HIS A 414 -12.65 8.92 21.13
CA HIS A 414 -11.79 8.21 22.07
C HIS A 414 -11.95 6.69 21.89
N PRO A 415 -10.87 5.92 21.64
CA PRO A 415 -10.95 4.47 21.66
C PRO A 415 -11.27 3.98 23.08
N ARG A 416 -12.28 3.13 23.19
CA ARG A 416 -12.66 2.34 24.36
C ARG A 416 -12.85 0.89 23.92
#